data_AF-A0A3M2GK54-F1
#
_entry.id   AF-A0A3M2GK54-F1
#
_cell.length_a   1.000
_cell.length_b   1.000
_cell.length_c   1.000
_cell.angle_alpha   90.00
_cell.angle_beta   90.00
_cell.angle_gamma   90.00
#
_symmetry.space_group_name_H-M   'P 1'
#
loop_
_entity.id
_entity.type
_entity.pdbx_description
1 polymer ?
#
loop_
_entity_poly.entity_id
_entity_poly.type
_entity_poly.pdbx_seq_one_letter_code
_entity_poly.pdbx_strand_id
1 'polypeptide(L)'
;AAEHPNILLEFKTKSDNIRYFLEHQPPANIVCSWSLNTPTIIRNEEHFTAPLEKRLAAARTMADRGINVAFHFHPMVHYQGWEEDYPRIAQQLMEQFDPQEVLFISFGSVTLIKPVLRQIRELGHPTHITQMPLVPDPHGKLTYPDDIKITMFRRMYQAFTPWHEQVFFYLCMEKADIWLATFGRVYESNEAFEADFGRRVMEKVGIPAAPEST
;
A
#
# COMPACT_ATOMS: atom_id res chain seq x y z
N ALA A 1 -13.91 -8.39 15.07
CA ALA A 1 -14.54 -7.55 14.03
C ALA A 1 -16.02 -7.35 14.33
N ALA A 2 -16.85 -8.40 14.32
CA ALA A 2 -18.29 -8.27 14.58
C ALA A 2 -18.65 -7.60 15.94
N GLU A 3 -17.91 -7.94 17.00
CA GLU A 3 -18.12 -7.38 18.35
C GLU A 3 -17.57 -5.95 18.54
N HIS A 4 -16.76 -5.46 17.60
CA HIS A 4 -16.09 -4.17 17.67
C HIS A 4 -16.23 -3.43 16.33
N PRO A 5 -17.44 -2.95 15.98
CA PRO A 5 -17.72 -2.36 14.66
C PRO A 5 -16.90 -1.10 14.37
N ASN A 6 -16.45 -0.39 15.41
CA ASN A 6 -15.59 0.80 15.31
C ASN A 6 -14.11 0.50 15.00
N ILE A 7 -13.71 -0.77 14.94
CA ILE A 7 -12.34 -1.19 14.63
C ILE A 7 -12.30 -1.71 13.20
N LEU A 8 -11.48 -1.12 12.34
CA LEU A 8 -11.17 -1.66 11.02
C LEU A 8 -10.14 -2.79 11.14
N LEU A 9 -10.47 -3.98 10.64
CA LEU A 9 -9.55 -5.11 10.59
C LEU A 9 -9.06 -5.34 9.16
N GLU A 10 -7.75 -5.19 8.94
CA GLU A 10 -7.11 -5.40 7.65
C GLU A 10 -6.50 -6.80 7.51
N PHE A 11 -6.85 -7.51 6.44
CA PHE A 11 -6.13 -8.70 5.97
C PHE A 11 -5.32 -8.36 4.72
N LYS A 12 -4.00 -8.22 4.89
CA LYS A 12 -3.06 -7.89 3.81
C LYS A 12 -2.40 -9.13 3.22
N THR A 13 -2.35 -9.24 1.90
CA THR A 13 -1.79 -10.42 1.21
C THR A 13 -1.04 -10.08 -0.10
N LYS A 14 -0.27 -11.06 -0.58
CA LYS A 14 0.33 -11.14 -1.93
C LYS A 14 -0.17 -12.38 -2.71
N SER A 15 -1.22 -13.02 -2.21
CA SER A 15 -1.82 -14.25 -2.76
C SER A 15 -3.17 -13.95 -3.43
N ASP A 16 -3.61 -14.87 -4.27
CA ASP A 16 -4.94 -15.00 -4.85
C ASP A 16 -5.87 -15.93 -4.06
N ASN A 17 -5.41 -16.48 -2.92
CA ASN A 17 -6.20 -17.39 -2.10
C ASN A 17 -7.28 -16.65 -1.28
N ILE A 18 -8.43 -16.45 -1.90
CA ILE A 18 -9.60 -15.75 -1.32
C ILE A 18 -10.74 -16.69 -0.93
N ARG A 19 -10.53 -18.01 -1.00
CA ARG A 19 -11.59 -19.03 -0.86
C ARG A 19 -12.48 -18.80 0.37
N TYR A 20 -11.88 -18.50 1.52
CA TYR A 20 -12.62 -18.28 2.76
C TYR A 20 -13.70 -17.19 2.61
N PHE A 21 -13.36 -16.08 1.96
CA PHE A 21 -14.26 -14.94 1.75
C PHE A 21 -15.26 -15.15 0.60
N LEU A 22 -15.06 -16.17 -0.24
CA LEU A 22 -16.06 -16.62 -1.20
C LEU A 22 -17.17 -17.45 -0.53
N GLU A 23 -16.79 -18.20 0.51
CA GLU A 23 -17.69 -19.10 1.24
C GLU A 23 -18.39 -18.41 2.43
N HIS A 24 -17.89 -17.25 2.87
CA HIS A 24 -18.40 -16.54 4.05
C HIS A 24 -18.61 -15.04 3.77
N GLN A 25 -19.56 -14.42 4.46
CA GLN A 25 -19.73 -12.97 4.45
C GLN A 25 -19.01 -12.36 5.66
N PRO A 26 -17.90 -11.62 5.47
CA PRO A 26 -17.24 -10.95 6.58
C PRO A 26 -18.07 -9.76 7.10
N PRO A 27 -17.90 -9.36 8.38
CA PRO A 27 -18.36 -8.06 8.87
C PRO A 27 -17.87 -6.90 8.01
N ALA A 28 -18.67 -5.83 7.91
CA ALA A 28 -18.37 -4.68 7.05
C ALA A 28 -17.06 -3.95 7.42
N ASN A 29 -16.66 -4.01 8.70
CA ASN A 29 -15.39 -3.47 9.20
C ASN A 29 -14.16 -4.36 8.92
N ILE A 30 -14.25 -5.27 7.96
CA ILE A 30 -13.11 -6.01 7.42
C ILE A 30 -12.74 -5.44 6.05
N VAL A 31 -11.45 -5.19 5.85
CA VAL A 31 -10.87 -4.83 4.55
C VAL A 31 -9.85 -5.87 4.14
N CYS A 32 -9.93 -6.32 2.89
CA CYS A 32 -8.89 -7.16 2.31
C CYS A 32 -7.98 -6.30 1.44
N SER A 33 -6.67 -6.37 1.65
CA SER A 33 -5.73 -5.54 0.93
C SER A 33 -4.64 -6.34 0.25
N TRP A 34 -4.19 -5.84 -0.90
CA TRP A 34 -3.12 -6.46 -1.67
C TRP A 34 -1.89 -5.57 -1.67
N SER A 35 -0.74 -6.17 -1.39
CA SER A 35 0.52 -5.55 -1.82
C SER A 35 0.64 -5.70 -3.33
N LEU A 36 0.73 -4.57 -4.03
CA LEU A 36 0.92 -4.53 -5.48
C LEU A 36 2.34 -4.11 -5.80
N ASN A 37 2.88 -4.69 -6.86
CA ASN A 37 4.16 -4.30 -7.42
C ASN A 37 4.14 -4.50 -8.93
N THR A 38 5.13 -3.96 -9.61
CA THR A 38 5.27 -4.13 -11.06
C THR A 38 5.58 -5.60 -11.40
N PRO A 39 5.14 -6.12 -12.56
CA PRO A 39 5.48 -7.48 -12.98
C PRO A 39 6.99 -7.75 -12.98
N THR A 40 7.80 -6.73 -13.28
CA THR A 40 9.26 -6.76 -13.18
C THR A 40 9.74 -7.08 -11.77
N ILE A 41 9.21 -6.41 -10.74
CA ILE A 41 9.61 -6.67 -9.35
C ILE A 41 9.04 -8.00 -8.86
N ILE A 42 7.78 -8.31 -9.16
CA ILE A 42 7.17 -9.57 -8.70
C ILE A 42 7.97 -10.78 -9.20
N ARG A 43 8.34 -10.78 -10.49
CA ARG A 43 9.09 -11.88 -11.10
C ARG A 43 10.49 -12.06 -10.51
N ASN A 44 11.17 -10.95 -10.18
CA ASN A 44 12.58 -11.00 -9.80
C ASN A 44 12.81 -11.03 -8.28
N GLU A 45 11.87 -10.53 -7.47
CA GLU A 45 12.10 -10.30 -6.04
C GLU A 45 10.97 -10.86 -5.13
N GLU A 46 9.77 -11.13 -5.65
CA GLU A 46 8.63 -11.63 -4.84
C GLU A 46 8.33 -13.12 -5.12
N HIS A 47 9.33 -13.99 -4.96
CA HIS A 47 9.17 -15.43 -5.15
C HIS A 47 8.04 -16.03 -4.29
N PHE A 48 7.39 -17.08 -4.81
CA PHE A 48 6.29 -17.79 -4.14
C PHE A 48 5.05 -16.94 -3.83
N THR A 49 4.85 -15.86 -4.57
CA THR A 49 3.65 -15.02 -4.48
C THR A 49 2.86 -15.04 -5.80
N ALA A 50 1.61 -14.58 -5.76
CA ALA A 50 0.80 -14.49 -6.97
C ALA A 50 1.32 -13.37 -7.90
N PRO A 51 1.26 -13.51 -9.23
CA PRO A 51 1.52 -12.42 -10.17
C PRO A 51 0.48 -11.30 -10.04
N LEU A 52 0.80 -10.11 -10.55
CA LEU A 52 -0.03 -8.91 -10.42
C LEU A 52 -1.47 -9.16 -10.87
N GLU A 53 -1.65 -9.80 -12.02
CA GLU A 53 -2.95 -10.04 -12.64
C GLU A 53 -3.84 -10.90 -11.75
N LYS A 54 -3.26 -11.90 -11.06
CA LYS A 54 -4.00 -12.74 -10.12
C LYS A 54 -4.36 -12.01 -8.83
N ARG A 55 -3.49 -11.10 -8.34
CA ARG A 55 -3.80 -10.24 -7.18
C ARG A 55 -4.97 -9.31 -7.51
N LEU A 56 -4.93 -8.67 -8.68
CA LEU A 56 -5.99 -7.78 -9.15
C LEU A 56 -7.31 -8.53 -9.37
N ALA A 57 -7.27 -9.71 -9.99
CA ALA A 57 -8.46 -10.54 -10.19
C ALA A 57 -9.10 -10.98 -8.85
N ALA A 58 -8.26 -11.36 -7.88
CA ALA A 58 -8.73 -11.70 -6.54
C ALA A 58 -9.36 -10.50 -5.82
N ALA A 59 -8.72 -9.32 -5.90
CA ALA A 59 -9.25 -8.08 -5.35
C ALA A 59 -10.58 -7.68 -6.01
N ARG A 60 -10.68 -7.80 -7.34
CA ARG A 60 -11.90 -7.52 -8.09
C ARG A 60 -13.04 -8.44 -7.66
N THR A 61 -12.78 -9.74 -7.56
CA THR A 61 -13.76 -10.72 -7.06
C THR A 61 -14.26 -10.39 -5.65
N MET A 62 -13.39 -9.84 -4.80
CA MET A 62 -13.75 -9.44 -3.44
C MET A 62 -14.61 -8.17 -3.44
N ALA A 63 -14.25 -7.18 -4.24
CA ALA A 63 -15.04 -5.97 -4.42
C ALA A 63 -16.42 -6.26 -5.05
N ASP A 64 -16.53 -7.20 -6.00
CA ASP A 64 -17.80 -7.64 -6.59
C ASP A 64 -18.77 -8.26 -5.56
N ARG A 65 -18.23 -8.75 -4.44
CA ARG A 65 -19.00 -9.27 -3.30
C ARG A 65 -19.33 -8.19 -2.26
N GLY A 66 -19.03 -6.93 -2.55
CA GLY A 66 -19.19 -5.81 -1.63
C GLY A 66 -18.21 -5.85 -0.45
N ILE A 67 -17.11 -6.60 -0.56
CA ILE A 67 -16.05 -6.58 0.44
C ILE A 67 -15.08 -5.46 0.06
N ASN A 68 -14.90 -4.51 0.98
CA ASN A 68 -14.00 -3.39 0.79
C ASN A 68 -12.55 -3.85 0.54
N VAL A 69 -11.88 -3.16 -0.39
CA VAL A 69 -10.48 -3.45 -0.75
C VAL A 69 -9.54 -2.28 -0.47
N ALA A 70 -8.25 -2.56 -0.39
CA ALA A 70 -7.20 -1.54 -0.32
C ALA A 70 -5.92 -2.02 -1.01
N PHE A 71 -5.04 -1.08 -1.38
CA PHE A 71 -3.83 -1.42 -2.13
C PHE A 71 -2.59 -0.80 -1.51
N HIS A 72 -1.52 -1.59 -1.39
CA HIS A 72 -0.24 -1.15 -0.85
C HIS A 72 0.85 -1.29 -1.89
N PHE A 73 1.46 -0.17 -2.29
CA PHE A 73 2.70 -0.18 -3.05
C PHE A 73 3.86 -0.06 -2.07
N HIS A 74 4.11 -1.14 -1.34
CA HIS A 74 5.14 -1.18 -0.32
C HIS A 74 5.87 -2.54 -0.36
N PRO A 75 7.13 -2.56 -0.80
CA PRO A 75 7.92 -1.42 -1.29
C PRO A 75 7.66 -1.07 -2.76
N MET A 76 7.60 0.24 -3.05
CA MET A 76 7.97 0.78 -4.36
C MET A 76 9.49 0.67 -4.54
N VAL A 77 9.90 0.21 -5.72
CA VAL A 77 11.29 -0.12 -6.06
C VAL A 77 11.76 0.72 -7.24
N HIS A 78 12.93 1.35 -7.10
CA HIS A 78 13.56 2.15 -8.15
C HIS A 78 14.38 1.27 -9.09
N TYR A 79 13.99 1.19 -10.36
CA TYR A 79 14.70 0.42 -11.41
C TYR A 79 14.38 0.98 -12.80
N GLN A 80 15.23 0.72 -13.80
CA GLN A 80 14.96 1.20 -15.16
C GLN A 80 13.58 0.76 -15.68
N GLY A 81 12.71 1.72 -16.02
CA GLY A 81 11.33 1.47 -16.47
C GLY A 81 10.25 1.71 -15.41
N TRP A 82 10.63 1.95 -14.14
CA TRP A 82 9.69 2.17 -13.03
C TRP A 82 8.69 3.32 -13.31
N GLU A 83 9.13 4.37 -14.02
CA GLU A 83 8.36 5.59 -14.31
C GLU A 83 7.12 5.35 -15.17
N GLU A 84 7.11 4.26 -15.93
CA GLU A 84 5.99 3.81 -16.77
C GLU A 84 5.23 2.66 -16.09
N ASP A 85 5.97 1.72 -15.50
CA ASP A 85 5.37 0.49 -14.96
C ASP A 85 4.47 0.75 -13.76
N TYR A 86 4.82 1.68 -12.84
CA TYR A 86 3.95 1.99 -11.70
C TYR A 86 2.66 2.73 -12.10
N PRO A 87 2.70 3.84 -12.88
CA PRO A 87 1.48 4.49 -13.36
C PRO A 87 0.55 3.57 -14.14
N ARG A 88 1.09 2.57 -14.86
CA ARG A 88 0.26 1.55 -15.54
C ARG A 88 -0.59 0.73 -14.56
N ILE A 89 -0.07 0.42 -13.37
CA ILE A 89 -0.87 -0.26 -12.34
C ILE A 89 -1.97 0.67 -11.82
N ALA A 90 -1.67 1.96 -11.61
CA ALA A 90 -2.68 2.94 -11.19
C ALA A 90 -3.82 3.03 -12.21
N GLN A 91 -3.49 3.07 -13.51
CA GLN A 91 -4.47 3.03 -14.59
C GLN A 91 -5.33 1.75 -14.53
N GLN A 92 -4.70 0.57 -14.41
CA GLN A 92 -5.42 -0.71 -14.31
C GLN A 92 -6.39 -0.75 -13.12
N LEU A 93 -6.01 -0.15 -11.98
CA LEU A 93 -6.88 -0.03 -10.82
C LEU A 93 -8.07 0.89 -11.10
N MET A 94 -7.84 2.06 -11.68
CA MET A 94 -8.91 3.00 -12.02
C MET A 94 -9.85 2.48 -13.12
N GLU A 95 -9.40 1.56 -13.97
CA GLU A 95 -10.23 0.90 -14.98
C GLU A 95 -11.08 -0.25 -14.41
N GLN A 96 -10.63 -0.90 -13.35
CA GLN A 96 -11.25 -2.11 -12.81
C GLN A 96 -12.07 -1.90 -11.53
N PHE A 97 -11.86 -0.78 -10.83
CA PHE A 97 -12.47 -0.52 -9.53
C PHE A 97 -13.18 0.82 -9.53
N ASP A 98 -14.32 0.87 -8.86
CA ASP A 98 -14.91 2.14 -8.46
C ASP A 98 -14.13 2.67 -7.25
N PRO A 99 -13.81 3.98 -7.19
CA PRO A 99 -13.13 4.52 -6.02
C PRO A 99 -13.87 4.21 -4.71
N GLN A 100 -15.21 4.08 -4.69
CA GLN A 100 -15.99 3.73 -3.49
C GLN A 100 -15.67 2.35 -2.92
N GLU A 101 -15.14 1.43 -3.73
CA GLU A 101 -14.76 0.08 -3.30
C GLU A 101 -13.39 0.07 -2.61
N VAL A 102 -12.57 1.11 -2.84
CA VAL A 102 -11.18 1.19 -2.39
C VAL A 102 -11.06 2.12 -1.19
N LEU A 103 -10.82 1.56 0.00
CA LEU A 103 -10.75 2.37 1.23
C LEU A 103 -9.53 3.28 1.26
N PHE A 104 -8.36 2.74 0.91
CA PHE A 104 -7.11 3.47 0.94
C PHE A 104 -6.05 2.88 0.01
N ILE A 105 -5.09 3.72 -0.36
CA ILE A 105 -3.89 3.35 -1.10
C ILE A 105 -2.67 3.88 -0.34
N SER A 106 -1.67 3.03 -0.14
CA SER A 106 -0.43 3.41 0.54
C SER A 106 0.79 3.28 -0.36
N PHE A 107 1.78 4.15 -0.14
CA PHE A 107 3.10 4.04 -0.76
C PHE A 107 4.18 3.90 0.32
N GLY A 108 5.18 3.08 0.08
CA GLY A 108 6.34 2.95 0.97
C GLY A 108 7.57 2.56 0.18
N SER A 109 8.75 2.95 0.65
CA SER A 109 10.01 2.65 -0.03
C SER A 109 10.68 1.39 0.53
N VAL A 110 11.63 0.83 -0.23
CA VAL A 110 12.50 -0.22 0.29
C VAL A 110 13.22 0.28 1.54
N THR A 111 13.12 -0.46 2.63
CA THR A 111 13.83 -0.19 3.89
C THR A 111 14.40 -1.49 4.43
N LEU A 112 15.72 -1.55 4.63
CA LEU A 112 16.45 -2.73 5.08
C LEU A 112 17.21 -2.44 6.36
N ILE A 113 17.09 -3.32 7.34
CA ILE A 113 17.95 -3.29 8.52
C ILE A 113 19.22 -4.13 8.27
N LYS A 114 20.33 -3.79 8.94
CA LYS A 114 21.61 -4.50 8.79
C LYS A 114 21.50 -6.03 8.97
N PRO A 115 20.72 -6.57 9.92
CA PRO A 115 20.53 -8.02 10.03
C PRO A 115 19.88 -8.65 8.80
N VAL A 116 18.85 -8.02 8.21
CA VAL A 116 18.18 -8.51 7.00
C VAL A 116 19.13 -8.49 5.81
N LEU A 117 19.90 -7.42 5.64
CA LEU A 117 20.90 -7.35 4.56
C LEU A 117 21.97 -8.44 4.70
N ARG A 118 22.38 -8.78 5.93
CA ARG A 118 23.30 -9.89 6.19
C ARG A 118 22.68 -11.22 5.79
N GLN A 119 21.45 -11.49 6.21
CA GLN A 119 20.73 -12.71 5.86
C GLN A 119 20.55 -12.87 4.35
N ILE A 120 20.20 -11.80 3.63
CA ILE A 120 20.09 -11.82 2.16
C ILE A 120 21.41 -12.26 1.51
N ARG A 121 22.54 -11.74 2.01
CA ARG A 121 23.88 -12.12 1.51
C ARG A 121 24.24 -13.56 1.84
N GLU A 122 23.90 -14.03 3.05
CA GLU A 122 24.16 -15.40 3.51
C GLU A 122 23.35 -16.44 2.73
N LEU A 123 22.09 -16.14 2.39
CA LEU A 123 21.24 -17.02 1.58
C LEU A 123 21.75 -17.20 0.14
N GLY A 124 22.49 -16.22 -0.39
CA GLY A 124 23.12 -16.32 -1.71
C GLY A 124 22.15 -16.38 -2.89
N HIS A 125 20.86 -16.11 -2.68
CA HIS A 125 19.89 -16.01 -3.76
C HIS A 125 20.19 -14.78 -4.63
N PRO A 126 20.06 -14.88 -5.97
CA PRO A 126 20.15 -13.73 -6.85
C PRO A 126 19.11 -12.67 -6.44
N THR A 127 19.57 -11.44 -6.21
CA THR A 127 18.70 -10.28 -5.92
C THR A 127 19.38 -9.00 -6.39
N HIS A 128 18.58 -8.08 -6.93
CA HIS A 128 19.05 -6.74 -7.30
C HIS A 128 18.81 -5.71 -6.20
N ILE A 129 18.10 -6.07 -5.12
CA ILE A 129 17.85 -5.18 -3.97
C ILE A 129 19.15 -4.64 -3.36
N THR A 130 20.19 -5.47 -3.30
CA THR A 130 21.49 -5.07 -2.73
C THR A 130 22.31 -4.13 -3.62
N GLN A 131 21.92 -3.95 -4.88
CA GLN A 131 22.58 -3.08 -5.86
C GLN A 131 21.94 -1.68 -5.93
N MET A 132 20.87 -1.47 -5.15
CA MET A 132 20.15 -0.21 -5.11
C MET A 132 20.97 0.89 -4.40
N PRO A 133 20.78 2.16 -4.77
CA PRO A 133 21.50 3.28 -4.16
C PRO A 133 20.94 3.59 -2.77
N LEU A 134 21.15 2.71 -1.80
CA LEU A 134 20.60 2.85 -0.45
C LEU A 134 21.51 3.70 0.45
N VAL A 135 20.91 4.61 1.20
CA VAL A 135 21.53 5.47 2.20
C VAL A 135 20.96 5.17 3.59
N PRO A 136 21.73 5.36 4.68
CA PRO A 136 21.22 5.18 6.02
C PRO A 136 20.23 6.29 6.42
N ASP A 137 19.15 5.90 7.08
CA ASP A 137 18.25 6.79 7.82
C ASP A 137 18.85 7.15 9.20
N PRO A 138 18.24 8.08 9.96
CA PRO A 138 18.71 8.44 11.31
C PRO A 138 18.76 7.28 12.31
N HIS A 139 18.05 6.17 12.04
CA HIS A 139 18.02 4.97 12.87
C HIS A 139 18.95 3.86 12.35
N GLY A 140 19.75 4.13 11.32
CA GLY A 140 20.70 3.20 10.72
C GLY A 140 20.07 2.12 9.82
N LYS A 141 18.79 2.27 9.45
CA LYS A 141 18.14 1.47 8.41
C LYS A 141 18.54 2.02 7.04
N LEU A 142 18.69 1.16 6.04
CA LEU A 142 19.07 1.54 4.69
C LEU A 142 17.82 1.70 3.82
N THR A 143 17.68 2.84 3.16
CA THR A 143 16.54 3.18 2.29
C THR A 143 17.00 4.07 1.13
N TYR A 144 16.13 4.46 0.20
CA TYR A 144 16.51 5.36 -0.88
C TYR A 144 16.80 6.79 -0.38
N PRO A 145 17.66 7.55 -1.08
CA PRO A 145 17.70 9.00 -1.02
C PRO A 145 16.31 9.63 -1.13
N ASP A 146 16.08 10.71 -0.38
CA ASP A 146 14.77 11.35 -0.28
C ASP A 146 14.26 11.87 -1.63
N ASP A 147 15.15 12.35 -2.50
CA ASP A 147 14.81 12.82 -3.84
C ASP A 147 14.27 11.69 -4.73
N ILE A 148 14.85 10.50 -4.64
CA ILE A 148 14.33 9.29 -5.32
C ILE A 148 12.94 8.94 -4.77
N LYS A 149 12.78 8.90 -3.44
CA LYS A 149 11.48 8.60 -2.81
C LYS A 149 10.40 9.58 -3.25
N ILE A 150 10.67 10.88 -3.14
CA ILE A 150 9.74 11.95 -3.52
C ILE A 150 9.37 11.82 -5.00
N THR A 151 10.35 11.59 -5.87
CA THR A 151 10.11 11.45 -7.32
C THR A 151 9.17 10.26 -7.60
N MET A 152 9.44 9.11 -6.98
CA MET A 152 8.62 7.90 -7.13
C MET A 152 7.21 8.08 -6.59
N PHE A 153 7.07 8.57 -5.36
CA PHE A 153 5.77 8.73 -4.72
C PHE A 153 4.93 9.79 -5.42
N ARG A 154 5.52 10.92 -5.84
CA ARG A 154 4.81 11.97 -6.61
C ARG A 154 4.29 11.42 -7.92
N ARG A 155 5.14 10.71 -8.67
CA ARG A 155 4.77 10.13 -9.96
C ARG A 155 3.60 9.16 -9.81
N MET A 156 3.63 8.30 -8.79
CA MET A 156 2.55 7.36 -8.51
C MET A 156 1.29 8.06 -8.02
N TYR A 157 1.42 9.02 -7.11
CA TYR A 157 0.29 9.82 -6.62
C TYR A 157 -0.40 10.56 -7.77
N GLN A 158 0.35 11.23 -8.65
CA GLN A 158 -0.19 11.92 -9.82
C GLN A 158 -0.91 10.99 -10.79
N ALA A 159 -0.49 9.72 -10.90
CA ALA A 159 -1.21 8.74 -11.72
C ALA A 159 -2.65 8.48 -11.21
N PHE A 160 -2.94 8.78 -9.94
CA PHE A 160 -4.27 8.66 -9.33
C PHE A 160 -5.04 9.99 -9.22
N THR A 161 -4.72 11.02 -10.02
CA THR A 161 -5.43 12.33 -9.95
C THR A 161 -6.96 12.22 -9.85
N PRO A 162 -7.66 11.36 -10.62
CA PRO A 162 -9.12 11.22 -10.50
C PRO A 162 -9.62 10.75 -9.13
N TRP A 163 -8.76 10.14 -8.30
CA TRP A 163 -9.10 9.50 -7.04
C TRP A 163 -8.67 10.30 -5.79
N HIS A 164 -7.94 11.41 -5.94
CA HIS A 164 -7.34 12.14 -4.79
C HIS A 164 -8.34 12.55 -3.71
N GLU A 165 -9.57 12.90 -4.09
CA GLU A 165 -10.63 13.30 -3.15
C GLU A 165 -11.51 12.12 -2.70
N GLN A 166 -11.42 10.98 -3.38
CA GLN A 166 -12.34 9.84 -3.23
C GLN A 166 -11.72 8.66 -2.46
N VAL A 167 -10.40 8.51 -2.54
CA VAL A 167 -9.64 7.44 -1.88
C VAL A 167 -8.62 8.06 -0.93
N PHE A 168 -8.42 7.45 0.23
CA PHE A 168 -7.45 7.94 1.19
C PHE A 168 -6.02 7.50 0.78
N PHE A 169 -5.10 8.46 0.62
CA PHE A 169 -3.69 8.19 0.31
C PHE A 169 -2.79 8.50 1.50
N TYR A 170 -1.81 7.63 1.76
CA TYR A 170 -0.81 7.85 2.80
C TYR A 170 0.57 7.25 2.47
N LEU A 171 1.61 7.74 3.13
CA LEU A 171 2.96 7.15 3.05
C LEU A 171 3.26 6.31 4.30
N CYS A 172 3.82 5.12 4.11
CA CYS A 172 4.21 4.24 5.20
C CYS A 172 5.60 4.60 5.74
N MET A 173 5.68 5.04 7.00
CA MET A 173 6.95 5.27 7.72
C MET A 173 7.87 6.30 7.04
N GLU A 174 7.30 7.28 6.34
CA GLU A 174 8.07 8.35 5.68
C GLU A 174 8.00 9.66 6.48
N LYS A 175 9.07 10.45 6.41
CA LYS A 175 9.20 11.73 7.14
C LYS A 175 8.28 12.82 6.58
N ALA A 176 7.98 13.80 7.42
CA ALA A 176 7.09 14.93 7.11
C ALA A 176 7.42 15.66 5.80
N ASP A 177 8.70 15.89 5.50
CA ASP A 177 9.11 16.57 4.26
C ASP A 177 8.70 15.80 3.00
N ILE A 178 8.77 14.47 3.03
CA ILE A 178 8.38 13.62 1.89
C ILE A 178 6.87 13.67 1.71
N TRP A 179 6.10 13.67 2.81
CA TRP A 179 4.64 13.86 2.77
C TRP A 179 4.27 15.20 2.12
N LEU A 180 4.87 16.30 2.59
CA LEU A 180 4.62 17.63 2.05
C LEU A 180 4.98 17.71 0.57
N ALA A 181 6.14 17.17 0.18
CA ALA A 181 6.58 17.15 -1.21
C ALA A 181 5.73 16.24 -2.12
N THR A 182 5.12 15.19 -1.57
CA THR A 182 4.31 14.22 -2.32
C THR A 182 2.86 14.63 -2.47
N PHE A 183 2.21 14.93 -1.34
CA PHE A 183 0.76 15.20 -1.28
C PHE A 183 0.42 16.68 -1.14
N GLY A 184 1.40 17.56 -0.90
CA GLY A 184 1.15 18.96 -0.56
C GLY A 184 0.60 19.16 0.85
N ARG A 185 0.59 18.11 1.69
CA ARG A 185 0.08 18.13 3.06
C ARG A 185 0.82 17.14 3.94
N VAL A 186 0.81 17.38 5.24
CA VAL A 186 1.36 16.51 6.28
C VAL A 186 0.52 16.67 7.55
N TYR A 187 0.48 15.63 8.39
CA TYR A 187 -0.17 15.69 9.70
C TYR A 187 0.83 16.12 10.77
N GLU A 188 0.34 16.85 11.79
CA GLU A 188 1.18 17.34 12.89
C GLU A 188 1.65 16.22 13.82
N SER A 189 0.89 15.12 13.89
CA SER A 189 1.24 13.94 14.68
C SER A 189 0.67 12.66 14.07
N ASN A 190 1.10 11.50 14.58
CA ASN A 190 0.55 10.21 14.19
C ASN A 190 -0.91 10.06 14.63
N GLU A 191 -1.27 10.61 15.79
CA GLU A 191 -2.63 10.58 16.33
C GLU A 191 -3.58 11.37 15.41
N ALA A 192 -3.16 12.53 14.91
CA ALA A 192 -3.93 13.31 13.94
C ALA A 192 -4.10 12.57 12.60
N PHE A 193 -3.07 11.88 12.14
CA PHE A 193 -3.15 11.00 10.97
C PHE A 193 -4.13 9.84 11.19
N GLU A 194 -4.00 9.12 12.31
CA GLU A 194 -4.84 7.97 12.66
C GLU A 194 -6.31 8.36 12.81
N ALA A 195 -6.59 9.52 13.42
CA ALA A 195 -7.94 10.05 13.54
C ALA A 195 -8.57 10.36 12.17
N ASP A 196 -7.86 11.05 11.28
CA ASP A 196 -8.37 11.36 9.94
C ASP A 196 -8.50 10.12 9.04
N PHE A 197 -7.52 9.21 9.10
CA PHE A 197 -7.57 7.92 8.42
C PHE A 197 -8.79 7.11 8.87
N GLY A 198 -8.93 6.92 10.19
CA GLY A 198 -10.03 6.17 10.79
C GLY A 198 -11.37 6.78 10.41
N ARG A 199 -11.53 8.10 10.55
CA ARG A 199 -12.76 8.79 10.19
C ARG A 199 -13.13 8.60 8.72
N ARG A 200 -12.23 8.93 7.77
CA ARG A 200 -12.53 8.85 6.32
C ARG A 200 -12.75 7.42 5.84
N VAL A 201 -12.02 6.46 6.39
CA VAL A 201 -12.20 5.05 6.02
C VAL A 201 -13.50 4.49 6.59
N MET A 202 -13.82 4.79 7.84
CA MET A 202 -15.06 4.30 8.48
C MET A 202 -16.32 4.94 7.90
N GLU A 203 -16.28 6.24 7.56
CA GLU A 203 -17.34 6.92 6.79
C GLU A 203 -17.69 6.14 5.52
N LYS A 204 -16.67 5.65 4.81
CA LYS A 204 -16.81 4.90 3.55
C LYS A 204 -17.31 3.47 3.75
N VAL A 205 -16.92 2.82 4.85
CA VAL A 205 -17.46 1.52 5.25
C VAL A 205 -18.96 1.63 5.64
N GLY A 206 -19.46 2.83 5.91
CA GLY A 206 -20.85 3.05 6.35
C GLY A 206 -21.06 2.78 7.84
N ILE A 207 -19.98 2.80 8.64
CA ILE A 207 -20.03 2.66 10.10
C ILE A 207 -19.57 4.00 10.69
N PRO A 208 -20.38 4.65 11.56
CA PRO A 208 -19.97 5.90 12.20
C PRO A 208 -18.66 5.70 12.97
N ALA A 209 -17.69 6.61 12.80
CA ALA A 209 -16.50 6.64 13.64
C ALA A 209 -16.93 6.75 15.12
N ALA A 210 -16.25 6.02 16.02
CA ALA A 210 -16.54 6.11 17.44
C ALA A 210 -16.36 7.57 17.91
N PRO A 211 -17.23 8.09 18.81
CA PRO A 211 -17.02 9.40 19.40
C PRO A 211 -15.66 9.43 20.10
N GLU A 212 -14.93 10.55 19.97
CA GLU A 212 -13.71 10.79 20.73
C GLU A 212 -14.01 10.59 22.22
N SER A 213 -13.22 9.76 22.88
CA SER A 213 -13.30 9.57 24.32
C SER A 213 -12.91 10.87 25.02
N THR A 214 -13.90 11.55 25.62
CA THR A 214 -13.72 12.67 26.56
C THR A 214 -12.93 12.28 27.78
#